data_AF-A0A6H5GHA6-F1
#
_entry.id   AF-A0A6H5GHA6-F1
#
_cell.length_a   1.000
_cell.length_b   1.000
_cell.length_c   1.000
_cell.angle_alpha   90.00
_cell.angle_beta   90.00
_cell.angle_gamma   90.00
#
_symmetry.space_group_name_H-M   'P 1'
#
loop_
_entity.id
_entity.type
_entity.pdbx_description
1 polymer ?
#
loop_
_entity_poly.entity_id
_entity_poly.type
_entity_poly.pdbx_seq_one_letter_code
_entity_poly.pdbx_strand_id
1 'polypeptide(L)'
;MNYVHHAGIGRVALDVRLGCLEPNLPPNSEPQNIIDCAKFALRNVAILELKAPLLEILSDSDMEEICQQYGFLPRVQLVFPSIVTGSMPEYVSDPETFRPERWMKLEKGENDGYIHPFASLPYGYGARMCLGRRFADLEMQILIAKGCRLRE
;
A
#
# COMPACT_ATOMS: atom_id res chain seq x y z
N MET A 1 38.21 7.13 -2.48
CA MET A 1 37.15 8.14 -2.54
C MET A 1 35.91 7.51 -1.94
N ASN A 2 35.57 7.88 -0.70
CA ASN A 2 34.60 7.20 0.14
C ASN A 2 33.17 7.49 -0.36
N TYR A 3 32.53 6.48 -0.94
CA TYR A 3 31.08 6.53 -1.18
C TYR A 3 30.38 6.36 0.17
N VAL A 4 30.01 7.48 0.78
CA VAL A 4 29.01 7.48 1.84
C VAL A 4 27.70 7.06 1.19
N HIS A 5 27.38 5.77 1.25
CA HIS A 5 26.06 5.28 0.87
C HIS A 5 25.05 5.95 1.79
N HIS A 6 24.30 6.91 1.27
CA HIS A 6 23.01 7.27 1.85
C HIS A 6 22.09 6.05 1.70
N ALA A 7 22.25 5.08 2.58
CA ALA A 7 21.35 3.96 2.71
C ALA A 7 20.02 4.52 3.23
N GLY A 8 18.94 4.31 2.47
CA GLY A 8 17.59 4.65 2.92
C GLY A 8 17.30 4.00 4.27
N ILE A 9 16.43 4.61 5.08
CA ILE A 9 16.16 4.16 6.45
C ILE A 9 15.82 2.67 6.49
N GLY A 10 15.04 2.16 5.52
CA GLY A 10 14.68 0.76 5.44
C GLY A 10 15.86 -0.14 5.18
N ARG A 11 16.86 0.28 4.40
CA ARG A 11 18.08 -0.50 4.24
C ARG A 11 18.93 -0.46 5.50
N VAL A 12 19.09 0.69 6.16
CA VAL A 12 19.83 0.73 7.43
C VAL A 12 19.12 -0.12 8.51
N ALA A 13 17.80 -0.03 8.59
CA ALA A 13 17.01 -0.75 9.58
C ALA A 13 17.00 -2.27 9.30
N LEU A 14 16.69 -2.69 8.07
CA LEU A 14 16.57 -4.11 7.72
C LEU A 14 17.93 -4.80 7.59
N ASP A 15 18.96 -4.11 7.09
CA ASP A 15 20.30 -4.66 6.89
C ASP A 15 21.12 -4.61 8.19
N VAL A 16 21.37 -3.40 8.70
CA VAL A 16 22.35 -3.18 9.78
C VAL A 16 21.77 -3.45 11.17
N ARG A 17 20.48 -3.19 11.38
CA ARG A 17 19.86 -3.32 12.71
C ARG A 17 19.13 -4.64 12.91
N LEU A 18 18.52 -5.18 11.85
CA LEU A 18 17.66 -6.36 11.92
C LEU A 18 18.22 -7.58 11.18
N GLY A 19 19.26 -7.46 10.35
CA GLY A 19 19.87 -8.60 9.64
C GLY A 19 18.97 -9.29 8.59
N CYS A 20 17.83 -8.70 8.24
CA CYS A 20 16.82 -9.28 7.34
C CYS A 20 17.29 -9.40 5.87
N LEU A 21 18.42 -8.81 5.50
CA LEU A 21 18.96 -8.86 4.13
C LEU A 21 20.09 -9.89 3.95
N GLU A 22 20.42 -10.67 4.99
CA GLU A 22 21.43 -11.71 4.87
C GLU A 22 20.97 -12.85 3.95
N PRO A 23 21.84 -13.36 3.06
CA PRO A 23 21.46 -14.34 2.04
C PRO A 23 21.11 -15.72 2.59
N ASN A 24 21.55 -16.06 3.81
CA ASN A 24 21.31 -17.36 4.45
C ASN A 24 20.93 -17.18 5.92
N LEU A 25 19.66 -16.90 6.17
CA LEU A 25 19.14 -16.75 7.52
C LEU A 25 18.93 -18.12 8.18
N PRO A 26 19.35 -18.31 9.45
CA PRO A 26 19.04 -19.52 10.19
C PRO A 26 17.52 -19.68 10.35
N PRO A 27 16.99 -20.91 10.26
CA PRO A 27 15.57 -21.17 10.54
C PRO A 27 15.22 -20.74 11.97
N ASN A 28 14.08 -20.08 12.16
CA ASN A 28 13.61 -19.48 13.42
C ASN A 28 14.47 -18.36 14.01
N SER A 29 15.42 -17.79 13.25
CA SER A 29 16.13 -16.58 13.67
C SER A 29 15.18 -15.39 13.76
N GLU A 30 15.51 -14.39 14.59
CA GLU A 30 14.73 -13.15 14.72
C GLU A 30 14.46 -12.46 13.36
N PRO A 31 15.44 -12.32 12.44
CA PRO A 31 15.19 -11.72 11.12
C PRO A 31 14.23 -12.58 10.28
N GLN A 32 14.36 -13.90 10.35
CA GLN A 32 13.46 -14.82 9.64
C GLN A 32 12.02 -14.73 10.18
N ASN A 33 11.86 -14.64 11.50
CA ASN A 33 10.56 -14.44 12.14
C ASN A 33 9.94 -13.10 11.74
N ILE A 34 10.73 -12.02 11.66
CA ILE A 34 10.27 -10.70 11.18
C ILE A 34 9.80 -10.78 9.72
N ILE A 35 10.56 -11.46 8.85
CA ILE A 35 10.19 -11.69 7.44
C ILE A 35 8.87 -12.47 7.36
N ASP A 36 8.72 -13.52 8.16
CA ASP A 36 7.53 -14.36 8.15
C ASP A 36 6.32 -13.65 8.74
N CYS A 37 6.50 -12.85 9.79
CA CYS A 37 5.47 -11.94 10.30
C CYS A 37 5.04 -10.91 9.25
N ALA A 38 5.99 -10.30 8.52
CA ALA A 38 5.66 -9.35 7.46
C ALA A 38 4.89 -10.03 6.31
N LYS A 39 5.31 -11.23 5.88
CA LYS A 39 4.57 -12.03 4.89
C LYS A 39 3.19 -12.42 5.38
N PHE A 40 3.06 -12.77 6.66
CA PHE A 40 1.77 -13.10 7.28
C PHE A 40 0.86 -11.86 7.31
N ALA A 41 1.38 -10.72 7.75
CA ALA A 41 0.66 -9.46 7.79
C ALA A 41 0.18 -9.05 6.39
N LEU A 42 1.05 -9.12 5.38
CA LEU A 42 0.70 -8.80 3.98
C LEU A 42 -0.38 -9.74 3.43
N ARG A 43 -0.30 -11.05 3.72
CA ARG A 43 -1.35 -12.01 3.32
C ARG A 43 -2.68 -11.76 4.01
N ASN A 44 -2.63 -11.32 5.27
CA ASN A 44 -3.82 -11.07 6.08
C ASN A 44 -4.25 -9.60 6.06
N VAL A 45 -3.60 -8.74 5.27
CA VAL A 45 -3.88 -7.30 5.27
C VAL A 45 -5.35 -7.07 4.92
N ALA A 46 -5.87 -7.79 3.92
CA ALA A 46 -7.28 -7.73 3.55
C ALA A 46 -8.22 -8.11 4.70
N ILE A 47 -7.86 -9.11 5.50
CA ILE A 47 -8.65 -9.56 6.65
C ILE A 47 -8.55 -8.56 7.80
N LEU A 48 -7.36 -7.98 8.02
CA LEU A 48 -7.12 -6.97 9.05
C LEU A 48 -7.85 -5.66 8.73
N GLU A 49 -7.80 -5.21 7.47
CA GLU A 49 -8.55 -4.06 6.97
C GLU A 49 -10.07 -4.24 7.16
N LEU A 50 -10.58 -5.47 6.94
CA LEU A 50 -12.01 -5.78 7.14
C LEU A 50 -12.41 -5.96 8.61
N LYS A 51 -11.54 -6.52 9.46
CA LYS A 51 -11.85 -6.82 10.88
C LYS A 51 -11.55 -5.67 11.83
N ALA A 52 -10.55 -4.84 11.51
CA ALA A 52 -10.13 -3.71 12.31
C ALA A 52 -9.70 -2.57 11.37
N PRO A 53 -10.67 -1.82 10.80
CA PRO A 53 -10.43 -0.63 9.99
C PRO A 53 -9.94 0.53 10.87
N LEU A 54 -8.80 0.35 11.54
CA LEU A 54 -8.19 1.32 12.45
C LEU A 54 -7.68 2.55 11.70
N LEU A 55 -7.47 2.45 10.38
CA LEU A 55 -6.91 3.49 9.54
C LEU A 55 -7.95 4.45 8.93
N GLU A 56 -9.24 4.10 8.95
CA GLU A 56 -10.27 4.79 8.15
C GLU A 56 -11.49 5.25 8.98
N ILE A 57 -11.30 5.56 10.26
CA ILE A 57 -12.35 6.25 11.02
C ILE A 57 -12.40 7.70 10.53
N LEU A 58 -13.39 8.03 9.71
CA LEU A 58 -13.77 9.41 9.44
C LEU A 58 -14.55 9.93 10.65
N SER A 59 -13.90 10.74 11.47
CA SER A 59 -14.59 11.77 12.22
C SER A 59 -14.08 13.08 11.67
N ASP A 60 -14.89 13.79 10.89
CA ASP A 60 -14.96 15.26 10.90
C ASP A 60 -15.99 15.74 9.86
N SER A 61 -16.78 16.72 10.28
CA SER A 61 -17.72 17.62 9.58
C SER A 61 -18.39 17.18 8.27
N ASP A 62 -17.65 16.77 7.24
CA ASP A 62 -18.19 16.39 5.93
C ASP A 62 -19.07 15.13 6.03
N MET A 63 -18.82 14.29 7.04
CA MET A 63 -19.66 13.13 7.34
C MET A 63 -21.02 13.51 7.91
N GLU A 64 -21.20 14.67 8.54
CA GLU A 64 -22.53 15.06 9.08
C GLU A 64 -23.54 15.28 7.96
N GLU A 65 -23.13 15.90 6.85
CA GLU A 65 -23.98 16.18 5.70
C GLU A 65 -24.39 14.89 4.98
N ILE A 66 -23.44 13.97 4.77
CA ILE A 66 -23.70 12.63 4.21
C ILE A 66 -24.56 11.79 5.17
N CYS A 67 -24.30 11.87 6.48
CA CYS A 67 -25.10 11.18 7.49
C CYS A 67 -26.54 11.68 7.53
N GLN A 68 -26.78 12.98 7.35
CA GLN A 68 -28.13 13.54 7.22
C GLN A 68 -28.82 13.10 5.93
N GLN A 69 -28.10 13.09 4.80
CA GLN A 69 -28.66 12.74 3.49
C GLN A 69 -29.10 11.25 3.43
N TYR A 70 -28.34 10.36 4.07
CA TYR A 70 -28.58 8.92 4.02
C TYR A 70 -29.12 8.32 5.35
N GLY A 71 -29.36 9.16 6.36
CA GLY A 71 -29.96 8.75 7.64
C GLY A 71 -29.06 7.91 8.55
N PHE A 72 -27.74 8.11 8.50
CA PHE A 72 -26.78 7.38 9.33
C PHE A 72 -26.84 7.84 10.80
N LEU A 73 -26.72 6.89 11.75
CA LEU A 73 -26.74 7.16 13.19
C LEU A 73 -25.44 7.86 13.66
N PRO A 74 -25.47 8.65 14.76
CA PRO A 74 -24.24 9.14 15.38
C PRO A 74 -23.32 7.97 15.74
N ARG A 75 -22.02 8.06 15.40
CA ARG A 75 -20.97 7.03 15.60
C ARG A 75 -21.00 5.85 14.62
N VAL A 76 -21.23 6.11 13.33
CA VAL A 76 -21.02 5.10 12.28
C VAL A 76 -19.53 4.97 11.96
N GLN A 77 -19.07 3.73 11.85
CA GLN A 77 -17.78 3.41 11.25
C GLN A 77 -17.96 3.33 9.73
N LEU A 78 -17.33 4.25 8.99
CA LEU A 78 -17.22 4.13 7.54
C LEU A 78 -15.96 3.35 7.20
N VAL A 79 -16.06 2.41 6.28
CA VAL A 79 -14.95 1.57 5.82
C VAL A 79 -14.90 1.67 4.31
N PHE A 80 -13.75 1.98 3.73
CA PHE A 80 -13.55 1.98 2.29
C PHE A 80 -12.82 0.68 1.91
N PRO A 81 -13.53 -0.33 1.37
CA PRO A 81 -12.92 -1.59 1.00
C PRO A 81 -12.16 -1.43 -0.32
N SER A 82 -11.03 -0.72 -0.30
CA SER A 82 -10.22 -0.41 -1.49
C SER A 82 -9.75 -1.66 -2.24
N ILE A 83 -9.59 -2.77 -1.53
CA ILE A 83 -9.29 -4.09 -2.11
C ILE A 83 -10.45 -4.59 -2.97
N VAL A 84 -11.70 -4.40 -2.53
CA VAL A 84 -12.88 -4.84 -3.28
C VAL A 84 -13.08 -3.93 -4.49
N THR A 85 -13.03 -2.61 -4.31
CA THR A 85 -13.19 -1.66 -5.41
C THR A 85 -12.12 -1.81 -6.48
N GLY A 86 -10.90 -2.21 -6.10
CA GLY A 86 -9.79 -2.46 -7.03
C GLY A 86 -9.96 -3.72 -7.89
N SER A 87 -10.88 -4.62 -7.51
CA SER A 87 -11.18 -5.86 -8.23
C SER A 87 -12.54 -5.84 -8.94
N MET A 88 -13.28 -4.73 -8.84
CA MET A 88 -14.61 -4.60 -9.43
C MET A 88 -14.54 -4.09 -10.88
N PRO A 89 -15.17 -4.79 -11.85
CA PRO A 89 -15.13 -4.39 -13.27
C PRO A 89 -15.78 -3.03 -13.54
N GLU A 90 -16.67 -2.58 -12.66
CA GLU A 90 -17.30 -1.25 -12.71
C GLU A 90 -16.29 -0.11 -12.51
N TYR A 91 -15.22 -0.38 -11.77
CA TYR A 91 -14.22 0.62 -11.38
C TYR A 91 -12.85 0.38 -12.02
N VAL A 92 -12.57 -0.84 -12.46
CA VAL A 92 -11.28 -1.25 -13.01
C VAL A 92 -11.51 -2.14 -14.22
N SER A 93 -11.03 -1.72 -15.38
CA SER A 93 -11.10 -2.54 -16.59
C SER A 93 -10.24 -3.80 -16.45
N ASP A 94 -10.81 -4.97 -16.74
CA ASP A 94 -10.10 -6.25 -16.75
C ASP A 94 -9.35 -6.53 -15.42
N PRO A 95 -10.06 -6.55 -14.26
CA PRO A 95 -9.44 -6.51 -12.94
C PRO A 95 -8.62 -7.75 -12.61
N GLU A 96 -8.95 -8.91 -13.21
CA GLU A 96 -8.27 -10.19 -12.99
C GLU A 96 -6.92 -10.29 -13.72
N THR A 97 -6.68 -9.43 -14.71
CA THR A 97 -5.45 -9.44 -15.49
C THR A 97 -4.43 -8.45 -14.93
N PHE A 98 -3.22 -8.93 -14.67
CA PHE A 98 -2.10 -8.08 -14.25
C PHE A 98 -1.60 -7.21 -15.40
N ARG A 99 -2.04 -5.95 -15.42
CA ARG A 99 -1.75 -4.95 -16.48
C ARG A 99 -1.11 -3.68 -15.90
N PRO A 100 0.23 -3.63 -15.71
CA PRO A 100 0.92 -2.46 -15.15
C PRO A 100 0.67 -1.17 -15.94
N GLU A 101 0.53 -1.26 -17.26
CA GLU A 101 0.26 -0.16 -18.18
C GLU A 101 -1.05 0.58 -17.85
N ARG A 102 -2.01 -0.06 -17.17
CA ARG A 102 -3.26 0.55 -16.69
C ARG A 102 -3.03 1.79 -15.83
N TRP A 103 -1.89 1.83 -15.13
CA TRP A 103 -1.55 2.89 -14.18
C TRP A 103 -0.69 3.99 -14.81
N MET A 104 -0.32 3.86 -16.08
CA MET A 104 0.50 4.82 -16.79
C MET A 104 -0.39 5.87 -17.47
N LYS A 105 -0.06 7.15 -17.28
CA LYS A 105 -0.68 8.23 -18.07
C LYS A 105 0.05 8.31 -19.41
N LEU A 106 -0.30 7.45 -20.37
CA LEU A 106 0.10 7.64 -21.76
C LEU A 106 -0.67 8.82 -22.36
N GLU A 107 -0.04 9.57 -23.25
CA GLU A 107 -0.65 10.74 -23.88
C GLU A 107 -1.96 10.38 -24.61
N LYS A 108 -2.86 11.37 -24.71
CA LYS A 108 -4.25 11.25 -25.21
C LYS A 108 -4.37 10.34 -26.44
N GLY A 109 -4.90 9.14 -26.25
CA GLY A 109 -5.40 8.31 -27.36
C GLY A 109 -5.35 6.80 -27.15
N GLU A 110 -4.48 6.29 -26.27
CA GLU A 110 -4.16 4.86 -26.22
C GLU A 110 -4.29 4.21 -24.83
N ASN A 111 -5.20 4.69 -23.97
CA ASN A 111 -5.52 3.96 -22.75
C ASN A 111 -6.74 3.06 -22.98
N ASP A 112 -6.47 1.78 -23.25
CA ASP A 112 -7.44 0.67 -23.16
C ASP A 112 -7.75 0.32 -21.68
N GLY A 113 -7.02 0.89 -20.72
CA GLY A 113 -7.21 0.68 -19.29
C GLY A 113 -7.98 1.82 -18.62
N TYR A 114 -9.17 1.54 -18.09
CA TYR A 114 -9.91 2.44 -17.20
C TYR A 114 -9.69 2.05 -15.74
N ILE A 115 -9.39 3.05 -14.90
CA ILE A 115 -9.37 2.88 -13.45
C ILE A 115 -9.97 4.11 -12.76
N HIS A 116 -10.95 3.90 -11.90
CA HIS A 116 -11.55 4.96 -11.11
C HIS A 116 -10.54 5.50 -10.08
N PRO A 117 -10.41 6.83 -9.88
CA PRO A 117 -9.42 7.42 -8.97
C PRO A 117 -9.48 6.92 -7.53
N PHE A 118 -10.66 6.49 -7.07
CA PHE A 118 -10.88 5.93 -5.73
C PHE A 118 -10.93 4.39 -5.72
N ALA A 119 -10.67 3.72 -6.84
CA ALA A 119 -10.65 2.25 -6.89
C ALA A 119 -9.49 1.65 -6.08
N SER A 120 -8.41 2.41 -5.87
CA SER A 120 -7.26 1.98 -5.08
C SER A 120 -6.72 3.13 -4.25
N LEU A 121 -6.77 2.95 -2.93
CA LEU A 121 -6.32 3.92 -1.94
C LEU A 121 -5.36 3.23 -0.95
N PRO A 122 -4.19 2.74 -1.40
CA PRO A 122 -3.29 1.93 -0.58
C PRO A 122 -2.72 2.68 0.64
N TYR A 123 -2.87 4.00 0.67
CA TYR A 123 -2.44 4.88 1.76
C TYR A 123 -3.60 5.69 2.37
N GLY A 124 -4.84 5.35 2.03
CA GLY A 124 -6.02 6.17 2.36
C GLY A 124 -6.05 7.51 1.62
N TYR A 125 -7.04 8.34 1.96
CA TYR A 125 -7.28 9.66 1.38
C TYR A 125 -7.75 10.65 2.46
N GLY A 126 -7.58 11.96 2.23
CA GLY A 126 -8.03 13.02 3.13
C GLY A 126 -7.17 13.20 4.39
N ALA A 127 -7.75 13.79 5.45
CA ALA A 127 -7.04 14.20 6.66
C ALA A 127 -6.36 13.06 7.44
N ARG A 128 -6.77 11.81 7.20
CA ARG A 128 -6.24 10.60 7.85
C ARG A 128 -5.40 9.73 6.92
N MET A 129 -5.03 10.24 5.75
CA MET A 129 -4.11 9.53 4.86
C MET A 129 -2.79 9.20 5.56
N CYS A 130 -2.17 8.08 5.17
CA CYS A 130 -0.92 7.61 5.75
C CYS A 130 0.15 8.71 5.69
N LEU A 131 0.58 9.18 6.86
CA LEU A 131 1.63 10.19 7.00
C LEU A 131 2.96 9.72 6.38
N GLY A 132 3.19 8.40 6.39
CA GLY A 132 4.37 7.75 5.81
C GLY A 132 4.31 7.52 4.30
N ARG A 133 3.24 7.92 3.59
CA ARG A 133 3.06 7.62 2.15
C ARG A 133 4.30 7.97 1.31
N ARG A 134 4.82 9.20 1.44
CA ARG A 134 5.98 9.65 0.65
C ARG A 134 7.22 8.82 0.93
N PHE A 135 7.38 8.40 2.18
CA PHE A 135 8.50 7.60 2.62
C PHE A 135 8.39 6.18 2.03
N ALA A 136 7.22 5.56 2.17
CA ALA A 136 6.94 4.24 1.60
C ALA A 136 7.11 4.20 0.08
N ASP A 137 6.59 5.21 -0.65
CA ASP A 137 6.73 5.31 -2.10
C ASP A 137 8.21 5.37 -2.53
N LEU A 138 9.03 6.16 -1.83
CA LEU A 138 10.47 6.23 -2.09
C LEU A 138 11.17 4.90 -1.84
N GLU A 139 10.85 4.23 -0.73
CA GLU A 139 11.46 2.93 -0.41
C GLU A 139 11.09 1.86 -1.44
N MET A 140 9.83 1.81 -1.89
CA MET A 140 9.40 0.88 -2.95
C MET A 140 10.10 1.16 -4.27
N GLN A 141 10.23 2.43 -4.68
CA GLN A 141 10.95 2.79 -5.90
C GLN A 141 12.43 2.36 -5.84
N ILE A 142 13.10 2.61 -4.71
CA ILE A 142 14.50 2.21 -4.51
C ILE A 142 14.64 0.68 -4.55
N LEU A 143 13.72 -0.04 -3.90
CA LEU A 143 13.71 -1.50 -3.87
C LEU A 143 13.59 -2.07 -5.28
N ILE A 144 12.62 -1.59 -6.06
CA ILE A 144 12.39 -2.04 -7.45
C ILE A 144 13.60 -1.70 -8.32
N ALA A 145 14.11 -0.46 -8.28
CA ALA A 145 15.24 -0.04 -9.09
C ALA A 145 16.52 -0.85 -8.79
N LYS A 146 16.77 -1.16 -7.51
CA LYS A 146 17.90 -2.03 -7.12
C LYS A 146 17.67 -3.48 -7.54
N GLY A 147 16.46 -4.00 -7.36
CA GLY A 147 16.10 -5.37 -7.77
C GLY A 147 16.27 -5.60 -9.27
N CYS A 148 15.89 -4.61 -10.10
CA CYS A 148 16.09 -4.67 -11.55
C CYS A 148 17.57 -4.58 -11.95
N ARG A 149 18.37 -3.73 -11.29
CA ARG A 149 19.81 -3.59 -11.57
C ARG A 149 20.67 -4.78 -11.14
N LEU A 150 20.19 -5.63 -10.24
CA LEU A 150 20.93 -6.82 -9.77
C LEU A 150 20.72 -8.06 -10.66
N ARG A 151 20.00 -7.92 -11.78
CA ARG A 151 19.75 -8.99 -12.76
C ARG A 151 20.55 -8.83 -14.07
N GLU A 152 21.46 -7.87 -14.12
CA GLU A 152 22.51 -7.74 -15.16
C GLU A 152 23.87 -8.12 -14.57
#